data_AF-A0A2G5DY25-F1
#
_entry.id   AF-A0A2G5DY25-F1
#
_cell.length_a   1.000
_cell.length_b   1.000
_cell.length_c   1.000
_cell.angle_alpha   90.00
_cell.angle_beta   90.00
_cell.angle_gamma   90.00
#
_symmetry.space_group_name_H-M   'P 1'
#
loop_
_entity.id
_entity.type
_entity.pdbx_description
1 polymer ?
#
loop_
_entity_poly.entity_id
_entity_poly.type
_entity_poly.pdbx_seq_one_letter_code
_entity_poly.pdbx_strand_id
1 'polypeptide(L)'
;ATCCKTRMFRQRLQSVVKDVFQKKPINKIVTEARLLAQYCQERIALNQSKKVCSRYASEFEKNLQENKDKIPVEAAEELEDAIASLKTVVDESDEKFGIAIRRLRRKVVDEKDKDKLFHLLLDTNSKVQKYT
;
A
#
# COMPACT_ATOMS: atom_id res chain seq x y z
N ALA A 1 55.23 -1.65 17.53
CA ALA A 1 54.79 -1.69 16.11
C ALA A 1 53.38 -2.26 15.90
N THR A 2 52.86 -3.11 16.79
CA THR A 2 51.53 -3.76 16.68
C THR A 2 50.34 -2.81 16.89
N CYS A 3 50.42 -1.84 17.80
CA CYS A 3 49.33 -0.90 18.10
C CYS A 3 48.91 0.00 16.92
N CYS A 4 49.86 0.47 16.09
CA CYS A 4 49.56 1.28 14.90
C CYS A 4 48.83 0.50 13.80
N LYS A 5 49.16 -0.79 13.62
CA LYS A 5 48.52 -1.64 12.60
C LYS A 5 47.05 -1.90 12.93
N THR A 6 46.73 -2.14 14.21
CA THR A 6 45.34 -2.32 14.68
C THR A 6 44.52 -1.05 14.54
N ARG A 7 45.11 0.12 14.81
CA ARG A 7 44.44 1.42 14.67
C ARG A 7 44.13 1.76 13.20
N MET A 8 45.07 1.51 12.28
CA MET A 8 44.85 1.71 10.84
C MET A 8 43.83 0.74 10.26
N PHE A 9 43.82 -0.52 10.71
CA PHE A 9 42.79 -1.49 10.30
C PHE A 9 41.39 -1.07 10.76
N ARG A 10 41.25 -0.60 12.01
CA ARG A 10 39.99 -0.10 12.56
C ARG A 10 39.47 1.13 11.81
N GLN A 11 40.35 2.06 11.43
CA GLN A 11 39.99 3.24 10.63
C GLN A 11 39.58 2.87 9.20
N ARG A 12 40.25 1.91 8.56
CA ARG A 12 39.85 1.38 7.25
C ARG A 12 38.51 0.66 7.31
N LEU A 13 38.27 -0.15 8.35
CA LEU A 13 36.96 -0.79 8.57
C LEU A 13 35.86 0.26 8.80
N GLN A 14 36.11 1.28 9.63
CA GLN A 14 35.15 2.37 9.81
C GLN A 14 34.89 3.12 8.49
N SER A 15 35.91 3.36 7.67
CA SER A 15 35.78 3.95 6.34
C SER A 15 34.97 3.08 5.39
N VAL A 16 35.18 1.76 5.38
CA VAL A 16 34.44 0.83 4.51
C VAL A 16 33.01 0.66 4.99
N VAL A 17 32.77 0.54 6.30
CA VAL A 17 31.41 0.52 6.87
C VAL A 17 30.70 1.84 6.58
N LYS A 18 31.38 2.97 6.72
CA LYS A 18 30.85 4.28 6.35
C LYS A 18 30.57 4.35 4.84
N ASP A 19 31.46 3.88 3.98
CA ASP A 19 31.20 3.88 2.54
C ASP A 19 30.10 2.89 2.12
N VAL A 20 29.96 1.74 2.76
CA VAL A 20 28.97 0.72 2.40
C VAL A 20 27.59 1.05 2.96
N PHE A 21 27.51 1.51 4.21
CA PHE A 21 26.24 1.83 4.89
C PHE A 21 25.82 3.29 4.74
N GLN A 22 26.76 4.21 4.50
CA GLN A 22 26.50 5.65 4.40
C GLN A 22 26.49 6.15 2.95
N LYS A 23 27.17 5.48 2.01
CA LYS A 23 26.82 5.67 0.58
C LYS A 23 25.43 5.09 0.39
N LYS A 24 24.65 5.82 -0.40
CA LYS A 24 23.19 5.80 -0.49
C LYS A 24 22.50 4.49 -0.96
N PRO A 25 23.14 3.39 -1.45
CA PRO A 25 22.40 2.22 -1.98
C PRO A 25 21.57 1.48 -0.94
N ILE A 26 22.12 1.18 0.25
CA ILE A 26 21.42 0.36 1.24
C ILE A 26 20.18 1.09 1.76
N ASN A 27 20.28 2.38 2.06
CA ASN A 27 19.12 3.18 2.46
C ASN A 27 18.07 3.29 1.34
N LYS A 28 18.49 3.34 0.06
CA LYS A 28 17.56 3.28 -1.09
C LYS A 28 16.84 1.92 -1.13
N ILE A 29 17.58 0.82 -1.06
CA ILE A 29 17.02 -0.54 -1.06
C ILE A 29 16.06 -0.75 0.12
N VAL A 30 16.43 -0.34 1.32
CA VAL A 30 15.56 -0.46 2.51
C VAL A 30 14.31 0.41 2.38
N THR A 31 14.41 1.59 1.78
CA THR A 31 13.24 2.45 1.54
C THR A 31 12.31 1.83 0.50
N GLU A 32 12.85 1.34 -0.61
CA GLU A 32 12.08 0.68 -1.66
C GLU A 32 11.41 -0.59 -1.13
N ALA A 33 12.12 -1.40 -0.35
CA ALA A 33 11.57 -2.60 0.28
C ALA A 33 10.40 -2.27 1.23
N ARG A 34 10.51 -1.21 2.04
CA ARG A 34 9.41 -0.77 2.92
C ARG A 34 8.18 -0.32 2.15
N LEU A 35 8.37 0.43 1.06
CA LEU A 35 7.26 0.87 0.21
C LEU A 35 6.60 -0.28 -0.52
N LEU A 36 7.37 -1.25 -1.01
CA LEU A 36 6.84 -2.47 -1.61
C LEU A 36 6.08 -3.31 -0.58
N ALA A 37 6.56 -3.40 0.66
CA ALA A 37 5.84 -4.08 1.73
C ALA A 37 4.50 -3.42 2.04
N GLN A 38 4.46 -2.08 2.15
CA GLN A 38 3.22 -1.33 2.33
C GLN A 38 2.27 -1.50 1.13
N TYR A 39 2.79 -1.44 -0.10
CA TYR A 39 2.01 -1.72 -1.30
C TYR A 39 1.36 -3.10 -1.25
N CYS A 40 2.10 -4.13 -0.85
CA CYS A 40 1.57 -5.48 -0.71
C CYS A 40 0.45 -5.55 0.35
N GLN A 41 0.63 -4.88 1.50
CA GLN A 41 -0.40 -4.82 2.54
C GLN A 41 -1.67 -4.13 2.05
N GLU A 42 -1.55 -2.95 1.44
CA GLU A 42 -2.70 -2.21 0.90
C GLU A 42 -3.39 -3.01 -0.23
N ARG A 43 -2.63 -3.74 -1.05
CA ARG A 43 -3.18 -4.63 -2.08
C ARG A 43 -3.96 -5.80 -1.48
N ILE A 44 -3.48 -6.38 -0.38
CA ILE A 44 -4.19 -7.44 0.34
C ILE A 44 -5.51 -6.90 0.91
N ALA A 45 -5.48 -5.74 1.57
CA ALA A 45 -6.67 -5.10 2.12
C ALA A 45 -7.69 -4.77 1.02
N LEU A 46 -7.23 -4.23 -0.11
CA LEU A 46 -8.09 -3.98 -1.28
C LEU A 46 -8.74 -5.26 -1.79
N ASN A 47 -7.97 -6.33 -1.96
CA ASN A 47 -8.50 -7.62 -2.42
C ASN A 47 -9.54 -8.20 -1.45
N GLN A 48 -9.35 -8.03 -0.14
CA GLN A 48 -10.35 -8.44 0.86
C GLN A 48 -11.63 -7.63 0.71
N SER A 49 -11.53 -6.31 0.60
CA SER A 49 -12.69 -5.43 0.39
C SER A 49 -13.42 -5.76 -0.92
N LYS A 50 -12.70 -5.96 -2.03
CA LYS A 50 -13.28 -6.40 -3.32
C LYS A 50 -14.09 -7.68 -3.17
N LYS A 51 -13.54 -8.71 -2.52
CA LYS A 51 -14.25 -9.98 -2.31
C LYS A 51 -15.56 -9.78 -1.55
N VAL A 52 -15.54 -8.95 -0.51
CA VAL A 52 -16.74 -8.64 0.29
C VAL A 52 -17.77 -7.89 -0.56
N CYS A 53 -17.36 -6.85 -1.28
CA CYS A 53 -18.25 -6.07 -2.16
C CYS A 53 -18.83 -6.92 -3.30
N SER A 54 -18.02 -7.76 -3.96
CA SER A 54 -18.51 -8.68 -5.00
C SER A 54 -19.53 -9.66 -4.46
N ARG A 55 -19.29 -10.23 -3.27
CA ARG A 55 -20.24 -11.13 -2.62
C ARG A 55 -21.57 -10.43 -2.36
N TYR A 56 -21.55 -9.23 -1.75
CA TYR A 56 -22.77 -8.48 -1.48
C TYR A 56 -23.49 -8.06 -2.76
N ALA A 57 -22.77 -7.63 -3.80
CA ALA A 57 -23.38 -7.30 -5.09
C ALA A 57 -24.14 -8.49 -5.67
N SER A 58 -23.56 -9.70 -5.63
CA SER A 58 -24.24 -10.92 -6.10
C SER A 58 -25.40 -11.34 -5.20
N GLU A 59 -25.28 -11.20 -3.88
CA GLU A 59 -26.38 -11.48 -2.94
C GLU A 59 -27.56 -10.52 -3.14
N PHE A 60 -27.30 -9.23 -3.30
CA PHE A 60 -28.33 -8.23 -3.58
C PHE A 60 -28.99 -8.45 -4.94
N GLU A 61 -28.22 -8.76 -5.98
CA GLU A 61 -28.74 -9.07 -7.31
C GLU A 61 -29.68 -10.29 -7.28
N LYS A 62 -29.29 -11.35 -6.57
CA LYS A 62 -30.13 -12.52 -6.38
C LYS A 62 -31.41 -12.17 -5.62
N ASN A 63 -31.31 -11.49 -4.49
CA ASN A 63 -32.47 -11.10 -3.69
C ASN A 63 -33.44 -10.20 -4.46
N LEU A 64 -32.90 -9.31 -5.29
CA LEU A 64 -33.69 -8.44 -6.15
C LEU A 64 -34.44 -9.25 -7.20
N GLN A 65 -33.76 -10.18 -7.89
CA GLN A 65 -34.43 -11.06 -8.86
C GLN A 65 -35.54 -11.91 -8.23
N GLU A 66 -35.34 -12.41 -7.01
CA GLU A 66 -36.32 -13.25 -6.29
C GLU A 66 -37.54 -12.47 -5.75
N ASN A 67 -37.45 -11.14 -5.64
CA ASN A 67 -38.51 -10.31 -5.04
C ASN A 67 -38.91 -9.12 -5.91
N LYS A 68 -38.49 -9.09 -7.18
CA LYS A 68 -38.71 -7.96 -8.10
C LYS A 68 -40.20 -7.65 -8.29
N ASP A 69 -41.03 -8.68 -8.24
CA ASP A 69 -42.49 -8.63 -8.34
C ASP A 69 -43.18 -8.14 -7.05
N LYS A 70 -42.46 -8.12 -5.92
CA LYS A 70 -43.00 -7.75 -4.59
C LYS A 70 -42.65 -6.31 -4.19
N ILE A 71 -41.89 -5.60 -5.00
CA ILE A 71 -41.46 -4.22 -4.74
C ILE A 71 -41.92 -3.28 -5.86
N PRO A 72 -42.04 -1.97 -5.60
CA PRO A 72 -42.32 -0.99 -6.64
C PRO A 72 -41.25 -1.01 -7.74
N VAL A 73 -41.67 -0.78 -8.98
CA VAL A 73 -40.76 -0.78 -10.15
C VAL A 73 -39.63 0.24 -9.98
N GLU A 74 -39.95 1.45 -9.51
CA GLU A 74 -38.98 2.52 -9.26
C GLU A 74 -37.91 2.08 -8.24
N ALA A 75 -38.32 1.41 -7.15
CA ALA A 75 -37.39 0.89 -6.15
C ALA A 75 -36.54 -0.26 -6.70
N ALA A 76 -37.08 -1.09 -7.60
CA ALA A 76 -36.32 -2.14 -8.26
C ALA A 76 -35.24 -1.55 -9.19
N GLU A 77 -35.59 -0.54 -9.98
CA GLU A 77 -34.65 0.17 -10.87
C GLU A 77 -33.52 0.85 -10.09
N GLU A 78 -33.84 1.56 -9.00
CA GLU A 78 -32.81 2.18 -8.13
C GLU A 78 -31.84 1.14 -7.54
N LEU A 79 -32.34 -0.04 -7.16
CA LEU A 79 -31.50 -1.12 -6.65
C LEU A 79 -30.63 -1.74 -7.75
N GLU A 80 -31.15 -1.91 -8.97
CA GLU A 80 -30.37 -2.37 -10.13
C GLU A 80 -29.22 -1.41 -10.43
N ASP A 81 -29.49 -0.11 -10.43
CA ASP A 81 -28.48 0.94 -10.65
C ASP A 81 -27.43 0.98 -9.54
N ALA A 82 -27.84 0.81 -8.27
CA ALA A 82 -26.92 0.75 -7.14
C ALA A 82 -26.01 -0.50 -7.21
N ILE A 83 -26.55 -1.66 -7.57
CA ILE A 83 -25.77 -2.90 -7.76
C ILE A 83 -24.79 -2.75 -8.92
N ALA A 84 -25.24 -2.18 -10.05
CA ALA A 84 -24.39 -1.91 -11.20
C ALA A 84 -23.24 -0.96 -10.83
N SER A 85 -23.55 0.13 -10.13
CA SER A 85 -22.56 1.09 -9.63
C SER A 85 -21.54 0.44 -8.70
N LEU A 86 -21.99 -0.45 -7.80
CA LEU A 86 -21.09 -1.18 -6.90
C LEU A 86 -20.14 -2.10 -7.68
N LYS A 87 -20.63 -2.82 -8.70
CA LYS A 87 -19.81 -3.66 -9.58
C LYS A 87 -18.76 -2.82 -10.33
N THR A 88 -19.15 -1.70 -10.91
CA THR A 88 -18.23 -0.78 -11.59
C THR A 88 -17.12 -0.28 -10.66
N VAL A 89 -17.46 0.11 -9.42
CA VAL A 89 -16.46 0.54 -8.43
C VAL A 89 -15.46 -0.58 -8.12
N VAL A 90 -15.93 -1.82 -7.99
CA VAL A 90 -15.07 -2.99 -7.74
C VAL A 90 -14.14 -3.26 -8.93
N ASP A 91 -14.62 -3.12 -10.15
CA ASP A 91 -13.83 -3.34 -11.36
C ASP A 91 -12.76 -2.26 -11.55
N GLU A 92 -13.13 -0.99 -11.39
CA GLU A 92 -12.22 0.15 -11.52
C GLU A 92 -11.19 0.26 -10.38
N SER A 93 -11.44 -0.42 -9.25
CA SER A 93 -10.61 -0.30 -8.05
C SER A 93 -9.14 -0.70 -8.29
N ASP A 94 -8.87 -1.65 -9.19
CA ASP A 94 -7.53 -2.09 -9.52
C ASP A 94 -6.73 -1.04 -10.29
N GLU A 95 -7.39 -0.39 -11.25
CA GLU A 95 -6.78 0.68 -12.02
C GLU A 95 -6.50 1.90 -11.14
N LYS A 96 -7.49 2.32 -10.35
CA LYS A 96 -7.36 3.46 -9.41
C LYS A 96 -6.25 3.21 -8.39
N PHE A 97 -6.16 2.00 -7.85
CA PHE A 97 -5.06 1.59 -6.97
C PHE A 97 -3.71 1.67 -7.69
N GLY A 98 -3.60 1.11 -8.89
CA GLY A 98 -2.37 1.17 -9.70
C GLY A 98 -1.91 2.60 -10.04
N ILE A 99 -2.83 3.53 -10.27
CA ILE A 99 -2.54 4.95 -10.48
C ILE A 99 -2.02 5.61 -9.20
N ALA A 100 -2.67 5.37 -8.05
CA ALA A 100 -2.28 5.91 -6.75
C ALA A 100 -0.86 5.47 -6.37
N ILE A 101 -0.55 4.19 -6.55
CA ILE A 101 0.78 3.63 -6.28
C ILE A 101 1.85 4.22 -7.20
N ARG A 102 1.55 4.38 -8.50
CA ARG A 102 2.48 5.07 -9.42
C ARG A 102 2.74 6.52 -9.02
N ARG A 103 1.74 7.24 -8.52
CA ARG A 103 1.91 8.61 -7.99
C ARG A 103 2.78 8.62 -6.74
N LEU A 104 2.54 7.73 -5.79
CA LEU A 104 3.34 7.61 -4.57
C LEU A 104 4.80 7.25 -4.87
N ARG A 105 5.04 6.28 -5.75
CA ARG A 105 6.39 5.90 -6.17
C ARG A 105 7.15 7.07 -6.79
N ARG A 106 6.50 7.87 -7.65
CA ARG A 106 7.12 9.09 -8.21
C ARG A 106 7.52 10.10 -7.13
N LYS A 107 6.63 10.37 -6.16
CA LYS A 107 6.93 11.27 -5.02
C LYS A 107 8.08 10.78 -4.15
N VAL A 108 8.21 9.48 -3.93
CA VAL A 108 9.32 8.89 -3.16
C VAL A 108 10.66 9.05 -3.87
N VAL A 109 10.68 8.94 -5.20
CA VAL A 109 11.91 8.98 -5.99
C VAL A 109 12.49 10.40 -6.04
N ASP A 110 11.68 11.45 -5.81
CA ASP A 110 12.17 12.81 -5.59
C ASP A 110 12.88 12.93 -4.22
N GLU A 111 14.21 13.14 -4.22
CA GLU A 111 15.05 13.16 -3.00
C GLU A 111 14.60 14.20 -1.94
N LYS A 112 13.85 15.25 -2.32
CA LYS A 112 13.42 16.32 -1.39
C LYS A 112 12.33 15.92 -0.40
N ASP A 113 11.48 14.95 -0.73
CA ASP A 113 10.32 14.55 0.11
C ASP A 113 10.50 13.19 0.79
N LYS A 114 11.57 12.47 0.44
CA LYS A 114 11.87 11.14 0.94
C LYS A 114 11.98 11.07 2.47
N ASP A 115 12.63 12.06 3.08
CA ASP A 115 12.84 12.10 4.54
C ASP A 115 11.55 12.42 5.32
N LYS A 116 10.70 13.31 4.78
CA LYS A 116 9.38 13.61 5.37
C LYS A 116 8.47 12.38 5.34
N LEU A 117 8.48 11.66 4.22
CA LEU A 117 7.72 10.41 4.09
C LEU A 117 8.25 9.32 5.04
N PHE A 118 9.56 9.27 5.27
CA PHE A 118 10.18 8.33 6.20
C PHE A 118 9.72 8.55 7.65
N HIS A 119 9.64 9.81 8.08
CA HIS A 119 9.10 10.16 9.38
C HIS A 119 7.62 9.80 9.52
N LEU A 120 6.82 10.08 8.49
CA LEU A 120 5.40 9.71 8.48
C LEU A 120 5.20 8.19 8.54
N LEU A 121 6.03 7.42 7.83
CA LEU A 121 5.95 5.95 7.81
C LEU A 121 6.33 5.32 9.15
N LEU A 122 7.39 5.81 9.79
CA LEU A 122 7.78 5.35 11.13
C LEU A 122 6.68 5.65 12.16
N ASP A 123 6.08 6.84 12.08
CA ASP A 123 5.00 7.25 12.97
C ASP A 123 3.72 6.40 12.74
N THR A 124 3.38 6.15 11.49
CA THR A 124 2.23 5.30 11.13
C THR A 124 2.44 3.85 11.58
N ASN A 125 3.64 3.28 11.37
CA ASN A 125 3.94 1.90 11.76
C ASN A 125 3.96 1.74 13.30
N SER A 126 4.43 2.75 14.04
CA SER A 126 4.35 2.78 15.50
C SER A 126 2.91 2.83 16.00
N LYS A 127 2.04 3.59 15.32
CA LYS A 127 0.61 3.66 15.64
C LYS A 127 -0.08 2.33 15.38
N VAL A 128 0.18 1.68 14.24
CA VAL A 128 -0.42 0.38 13.92
C VAL A 128 -0.01 -0.71 14.91
N GLN A 129 1.27 -0.76 15.33
CA GLN A 129 1.76 -1.71 16.35
C GLN A 129 1.15 -1.51 17.73
N LYS A 130 0.56 -0.35 18.04
CA LYS A 130 -0.15 -0.13 19.31
C LYS A 130 -1.58 -0.67 19.32
N TYR A 131 -2.13 -1.02 18.16
CA TYR A 131 -3.51 -1.51 18.02
C TYR A 131 -3.58 -2.99 17.55
N THR A 132 -2.43 -3.66 17.45
CA THR A 132 -2.29 -5.12 17.29
C THR A 132 -1.72 -5.70 18.57
#